data_AF-A0A5J5GQM2-F1
#
_entry.id   AF-A0A5J5GQM2-F1
#
_cell.length_a   1.000
_cell.length_b   1.000
_cell.length_c   1.000
_cell.angle_alpha   90.00
_cell.angle_beta   90.00
_cell.angle_gamma   90.00
#
_symmetry.space_group_name_H-M   'P 1'
#
loop_
_entity.id
_entity.type
_entity.pdbx_description
1 polymer ?
#
loop_
_entity_poly.entity_id
_entity_poly.type
_entity_poly.pdbx_seq_one_letter_code
_entity_poly.pdbx_strand_id
1 'polypeptide(L)'
;MTFTFNPAHMADDLDSFSKGAAKFLQKGSKSRIDQLRIDLVSAVASAKKGGGQDFVWRTRRDNPILFSGSQSWKGGTDDFDTMTAEISIDYLCSLQVETGRVWVKGAVVITFRDSGNGGVKVVHFDTEEGGWREVVEGRTVERAAHPPFHSQFHGAMNDIPRLPSLIVHPIDVLNFAVMELHQKHWRKHIDTAKAKTLLRHLPKRQRERLRAILHQWDATVGLTYTHALIAMQRPFPKPLEL
;
A
#
# COMPACT_ATOMS: atom_id res chain seq x y z
N MET A 1 15.09 -5.58 -4.52
CA MET A 1 13.84 -6.17 -5.07
C MET A 1 12.99 -5.06 -5.70
N THR A 2 12.34 -5.27 -6.86
CA THR A 2 11.57 -4.22 -7.55
C THR A 2 10.09 -4.56 -7.69
N PHE A 3 9.23 -3.79 -7.03
CA PHE A 3 7.78 -3.90 -7.08
C PHE A 3 7.22 -3.26 -8.34
N THR A 4 6.35 -3.94 -9.08
CA THR A 4 5.78 -3.40 -10.31
C THR A 4 4.27 -3.62 -10.44
N PHE A 5 3.59 -2.75 -11.18
CA PHE A 5 2.20 -2.94 -11.59
C PHE A 5 1.96 -2.58 -13.05
N ASN A 6 0.86 -3.09 -13.62
CA ASN A 6 0.37 -2.64 -14.91
C ASN A 6 -0.36 -1.29 -14.71
N PRO A 7 0.10 -0.19 -15.35
CA PRO A 7 -0.47 1.14 -15.10
C PRO A 7 -1.91 1.29 -15.58
N ALA A 8 -2.31 0.60 -16.66
CA ALA A 8 -3.69 0.62 -17.14
C ALA A 8 -4.63 -0.06 -16.14
N HIS A 9 -4.23 -1.23 -15.63
CA HIS A 9 -5.01 -1.92 -14.59
C HIS A 9 -5.13 -1.08 -13.31
N MET A 10 -4.04 -0.43 -12.89
CA MET A 10 -4.06 0.45 -11.71
C MET A 10 -4.98 1.66 -11.92
N ALA A 11 -4.92 2.30 -13.09
CA ALA A 11 -5.78 3.43 -13.43
C ALA A 11 -7.27 3.05 -13.48
N ASP A 12 -7.59 1.90 -14.07
CA ASP A 12 -8.94 1.34 -14.08
C ASP A 12 -9.41 1.02 -12.65
N ASP A 13 -8.57 0.36 -11.86
CA ASP A 13 -8.93 -0.04 -10.49
C ASP A 13 -9.17 1.20 -9.60
N LEU A 14 -8.40 2.28 -9.77
CA LEU A 14 -8.63 3.57 -9.09
C LEU A 14 -9.97 4.21 -9.49
N ASP A 15 -10.33 4.22 -10.77
CA ASP A 15 -11.63 4.72 -11.24
C ASP A 15 -12.80 3.88 -10.69
N SER A 16 -12.69 2.56 -10.80
CA SER A 16 -13.65 1.61 -10.26
C SER A 16 -13.83 1.78 -8.76
N PHE A 17 -12.73 1.93 -8.02
CA PHE A 17 -12.76 2.14 -6.57
C PHE A 17 -13.33 3.50 -6.20
N SER A 18 -12.93 4.60 -6.86
CA SER A 18 -13.44 5.94 -6.53
C SER A 18 -14.96 6.02 -6.69
N LYS A 19 -15.52 5.32 -7.68
CA LYS A 19 -16.97 5.18 -7.90
C LYS A 19 -17.61 4.20 -6.92
N GLY A 20 -17.00 3.03 -6.74
CA GLY A 20 -17.53 1.96 -5.89
C GLY A 20 -17.52 2.31 -4.40
N ALA A 21 -16.52 3.04 -3.94
CA ALA A 21 -16.33 3.46 -2.55
C ALA A 21 -16.86 4.87 -2.25
N ALA A 22 -17.44 5.57 -3.22
CA ALA A 22 -17.82 6.98 -3.10
C ALA A 22 -18.58 7.36 -1.82
N LYS A 23 -19.46 6.48 -1.31
CA LYS A 23 -20.25 6.74 -0.09
C LYS A 23 -19.46 6.63 1.23
N PHE A 24 -18.27 6.06 1.18
CA PHE A 24 -17.35 5.93 2.33
C PHE A 24 -16.26 7.00 2.32
N LEU A 25 -16.22 7.82 1.28
CA LEU A 25 -15.25 8.89 1.11
C LEU A 25 -15.87 10.22 1.54
N GLN A 26 -15.07 11.10 2.14
CA GLN A 26 -15.48 12.47 2.37
C GLN A 26 -15.65 13.23 1.04
N LYS A 27 -16.39 14.34 1.08
CA LYS A 27 -16.57 15.22 -0.08
C LYS A 27 -15.20 15.66 -0.62
N GLY A 28 -15.01 15.52 -1.93
CA GLY A 28 -13.75 15.86 -2.61
C GLY A 28 -12.75 14.71 -2.69
N SER A 29 -12.77 13.74 -1.78
CA SER A 29 -11.83 12.61 -1.80
C SER A 29 -11.93 11.75 -3.05
N LYS A 30 -13.13 11.60 -3.63
CA LYS A 30 -13.30 10.95 -4.94
C LYS A 30 -12.47 11.65 -6.01
N SER A 31 -12.56 12.98 -6.11
CA SER A 31 -11.80 13.77 -7.08
C SER A 31 -10.29 13.69 -6.86
N ARG A 32 -9.83 13.52 -5.61
CA ARG A 32 -8.41 13.29 -5.29
C ARG A 32 -7.92 11.95 -5.81
N ILE A 33 -8.71 10.89 -5.69
CA ILE A 33 -8.41 9.58 -6.30
C ILE A 33 -8.42 9.68 -7.83
N ASP A 34 -9.41 10.38 -8.40
CA ASP A 34 -9.48 10.60 -9.84
C ASP A 34 -8.25 11.39 -10.36
N GLN A 35 -7.75 12.34 -9.57
CA GLN A 35 -6.51 13.07 -9.90
C GLN A 35 -5.29 12.15 -9.90
N LEU A 36 -5.13 11.28 -8.89
CA LEU A 36 -4.04 10.28 -8.89
C LEU A 36 -4.07 9.41 -10.14
N ARG A 37 -5.26 9.00 -10.58
CA ARG A 37 -5.44 8.26 -11.83
C ARG A 37 -4.98 9.08 -13.04
N ILE A 38 -5.41 10.34 -13.14
CA ILE A 38 -5.03 11.23 -14.26
C ILE A 38 -3.52 11.42 -14.28
N ASP A 39 -2.91 11.65 -13.12
CA ASP A 39 -1.47 11.87 -12.99
C ASP A 39 -0.68 10.64 -13.46
N LEU A 40 -1.10 9.43 -13.03
CA LEU A 40 -0.50 8.18 -13.48
C LEU A 40 -0.60 7.99 -15.01
N VAL A 41 -1.80 8.18 -15.57
CA VAL A 41 -2.03 8.02 -17.01
C VAL A 41 -1.18 9.02 -17.80
N SER A 42 -1.11 10.27 -17.33
CA SER A 42 -0.37 11.35 -17.99
C SER A 42 1.14 11.10 -17.94
N ALA A 43 1.66 10.69 -16.79
CA ALA A 43 3.07 10.36 -16.63
C ALA A 43 3.49 9.19 -17.53
N VAL A 44 2.70 8.11 -17.54
CA VAL A 44 2.98 6.94 -18.40
C VAL A 44 2.87 7.29 -19.88
N ALA A 45 1.90 8.11 -20.28
CA ALA A 45 1.76 8.56 -21.66
C ALA A 45 2.93 9.45 -22.10
N SER A 46 3.43 10.32 -21.20
CA SER A 46 4.61 11.15 -21.45
C SER A 46 5.87 10.30 -21.62
N ALA A 47 6.12 9.36 -20.70
CA ALA A 47 7.26 8.44 -20.76
C ALA A 47 7.26 7.62 -22.06
N LYS A 48 6.10 7.11 -22.51
CA LYS A 48 5.97 6.36 -23.77
C LYS A 48 6.25 7.19 -25.03
N LYS A 49 6.13 8.52 -24.96
CA LYS A 49 6.40 9.44 -26.08
C LYS A 49 7.85 9.94 -26.12
N GLY A 50 8.75 9.34 -25.33
CA GLY A 50 10.15 9.75 -25.22
C GLY A 50 10.41 10.80 -24.14
N GLY A 51 9.44 11.07 -23.26
CA GLY A 51 9.66 11.83 -22.03
C GLY A 51 10.45 11.04 -20.99
N GLY A 52 10.68 11.63 -19.81
CA GLY A 52 11.33 10.97 -18.69
C GLY A 52 10.57 9.70 -18.25
N GLN A 53 11.29 8.61 -18.03
CA GLN A 53 10.71 7.35 -17.57
C GLN A 53 10.40 7.37 -16.07
N ASP A 54 11.12 8.22 -15.32
CA ASP A 54 10.94 8.40 -13.89
C ASP A 54 9.96 9.54 -13.59
N PHE A 55 9.07 9.32 -12.62
CA PHE A 55 8.08 10.30 -12.21
C PHE A 55 7.68 10.11 -10.75
N VAL A 56 7.19 11.19 -10.12
CA VAL A 56 6.62 11.14 -8.77
C VAL A 56 5.11 10.96 -8.87
N TRP A 57 4.59 9.96 -8.18
CA TRP A 57 3.16 9.70 -8.09
C TRP A 57 2.70 9.76 -6.64
N ARG A 58 2.03 10.86 -6.28
CA ARG A 58 1.72 11.18 -4.89
C ARG A 58 0.42 11.94 -4.70
N THR A 59 -0.17 11.82 -3.52
CA THR A 59 -1.18 12.78 -3.05
C THR A 59 -0.50 14.11 -2.72
N ARG A 60 -1.20 15.24 -2.89
CA ARG A 60 -0.66 16.53 -2.43
C ARG A 60 -0.70 16.58 -0.90
N ARG A 61 0.34 17.14 -0.28
CA ARG A 61 0.52 17.16 1.19
C ARG A 61 -0.64 17.81 1.94
N ASP A 62 -1.24 18.84 1.35
CA ASP A 62 -2.38 19.59 1.87
C ASP A 62 -3.75 19.01 1.43
N ASN A 63 -3.75 17.93 0.66
CA ASN A 63 -4.95 17.38 0.04
C ASN A 63 -4.96 15.84 0.04
N PRO A 64 -4.90 15.19 1.22
CA PRO A 64 -4.90 13.74 1.36
C PRO A 64 -6.27 13.13 1.01
N ILE A 65 -6.33 11.81 0.81
CA ILE A 65 -7.60 11.11 0.62
C ILE A 65 -8.23 10.88 2.00
N LEU A 66 -9.46 11.37 2.19
CA LEU A 66 -10.17 11.30 3.47
C LEU A 66 -11.36 10.35 3.37
N PHE A 67 -11.47 9.45 4.34
CA PHE A 67 -12.63 8.60 4.55
C PHE A 67 -13.62 9.24 5.53
N SER A 68 -14.89 8.96 5.31
CA SER A 68 -15.97 9.40 6.19
C SER A 68 -15.84 8.76 7.57
N GLY A 69 -16.34 9.44 8.60
CA GLY A 69 -16.37 8.88 9.95
C GLY A 69 -17.10 7.54 10.01
N SER A 70 -16.62 6.61 10.83
CA SER A 70 -17.31 5.35 11.11
C SER A 70 -17.18 4.91 12.56
N GLN A 71 -18.25 4.32 13.07
CA GLN A 71 -18.29 3.63 14.37
C GLN A 71 -18.15 2.10 14.21
N SER A 72 -18.03 1.60 12.98
CA SER A 72 -18.07 0.16 12.67
C SER A 72 -16.70 -0.53 12.64
N TRP A 73 -15.65 0.16 13.06
CA TRP A 73 -14.26 -0.25 12.93
C TRP A 73 -13.88 -1.47 13.82
N LYS A 74 -14.68 -1.78 14.85
CA LYS A 74 -14.55 -3.01 15.67
C LYS A 74 -15.40 -4.19 15.19
N GLY A 75 -16.15 -4.02 14.08
CA GLY A 75 -16.80 -5.12 13.34
C GLY A 75 -18.04 -5.76 13.97
N GLY A 76 -18.32 -5.54 15.27
CA GLY A 76 -19.44 -6.16 15.99
C GLY A 76 -20.65 -5.24 16.17
N THR A 77 -20.42 -3.98 16.54
CA THR A 77 -21.46 -3.04 16.97
C THR A 77 -21.11 -1.60 16.52
N ASP A 78 -22.08 -0.68 16.54
CA ASP A 78 -21.92 0.70 16.04
C ASP A 78 -21.83 1.71 17.21
N ASP A 79 -21.38 1.23 18.37
CA ASP A 79 -21.46 1.93 19.66
C ASP A 79 -20.12 2.55 20.07
N PHE A 80 -19.14 2.48 19.18
CA PHE A 80 -17.81 3.04 19.38
C PHE A 80 -17.75 4.49 18.96
N ASP A 81 -16.75 5.20 19.46
CA ASP A 81 -16.43 6.52 18.99
C ASP A 81 -16.13 6.52 17.49
N THR A 82 -16.47 7.63 16.86
CA THR A 82 -16.31 7.78 15.41
C THR A 82 -14.82 7.88 15.09
N MET A 83 -14.34 6.96 14.27
CA MET A 83 -13.01 7.03 13.69
C MET A 83 -13.05 7.62 12.30
N THR A 84 -11.98 8.33 11.92
CA THR A 84 -11.73 8.79 10.55
C THR A 84 -10.41 8.24 10.06
N ALA A 85 -10.24 8.19 8.73
CA ALA A 85 -8.96 7.81 8.13
C ALA A 85 -8.53 8.84 7.08
N GLU A 86 -7.25 9.15 7.10
CA GLU A 86 -6.54 9.97 6.13
C GLU A 86 -5.49 9.12 5.45
N ILE A 87 -5.35 9.25 4.13
CA ILE A 87 -4.37 8.51 3.35
C ILE A 87 -3.53 9.45 2.52
N SER A 88 -2.21 9.29 2.67
CA SER A 88 -1.20 9.93 1.84
C SER A 88 -0.42 8.87 1.08
N ILE A 89 -0.19 9.11 -0.21
CA ILE A 89 0.60 8.27 -1.10
C ILE A 89 1.81 9.08 -1.54
N ASP A 90 3.01 8.52 -1.44
CA ASP A 90 4.23 9.14 -1.98
C ASP A 90 5.12 8.06 -2.60
N TYR A 91 5.06 7.96 -3.93
CA TYR A 91 5.87 7.02 -4.69
C TYR A 91 6.78 7.73 -5.69
N LEU A 92 8.02 7.26 -5.73
CA LEU A 92 8.90 7.38 -6.87
C LEU A 92 8.62 6.22 -7.81
N CYS A 93 8.31 6.53 -9.07
CA CYS A 93 7.92 5.57 -10.08
C CYS A 93 8.89 5.59 -11.25
N SER A 94 9.07 4.45 -11.91
CA SER A 94 9.83 4.33 -13.16
C SER A 94 9.09 3.43 -14.14
N LEU A 95 8.85 3.90 -15.38
CA LEU A 95 8.25 3.08 -16.43
C LEU A 95 9.31 2.17 -17.06
N GLN A 96 9.15 0.87 -16.87
CA GLN A 96 9.91 -0.14 -17.59
C GLN A 96 9.34 -0.30 -19.00
N VAL A 97 9.96 0.34 -19.99
CA VAL A 97 9.47 0.38 -21.37
C VAL A 97 9.30 -1.02 -21.97
N GLU A 98 10.25 -1.91 -21.71
CA GLU A 98 10.26 -3.30 -22.24
C GLU A 98 9.04 -4.11 -21.79
N THR A 99 8.65 -3.97 -20.52
CA THR A 99 7.53 -4.75 -19.94
C THR A 99 6.21 -3.96 -19.93
N GLY A 100 6.27 -2.65 -20.19
CA GLY A 100 5.16 -1.72 -20.05
C GLY A 100 4.65 -1.56 -18.61
N ARG A 101 5.44 -1.99 -17.61
CA ARG A 101 5.08 -1.96 -16.19
C ARG A 101 5.72 -0.76 -15.50
N VAL A 102 5.08 -0.30 -14.43
CA VAL A 102 5.62 0.77 -13.58
C VAL A 102 6.24 0.13 -12.34
N TRP A 103 7.53 0.38 -12.14
CA TRP A 103 8.22 0.13 -10.89
C TRP A 103 7.90 1.23 -9.87
N VAL A 104 7.76 0.89 -8.58
CA VAL A 104 7.61 1.90 -7.53
C VAL A 104 8.48 1.66 -6.30
N LYS A 105 8.87 2.77 -5.66
CA LYS A 105 9.55 2.86 -4.36
C LYS A 105 8.94 4.00 -3.56
N GLY A 106 8.69 3.80 -2.26
CA GLY A 106 8.08 4.79 -1.39
C GLY A 106 7.03 4.19 -0.48
N ALA A 107 6.02 4.97 -0.11
CA ALA A 107 5.09 4.59 0.94
C ALA A 107 3.65 5.01 0.67
N VAL A 108 2.71 4.25 1.21
CA VAL A 108 1.37 4.75 1.55
C VAL A 108 1.27 4.83 3.06
N VAL A 109 0.82 5.97 3.58
CA VAL A 109 0.59 6.19 5.00
C VAL A 109 -0.88 6.39 5.24
N ILE A 110 -1.44 5.60 6.17
CA ILE A 110 -2.80 5.78 6.68
C ILE A 110 -2.72 6.33 8.10
N THR A 111 -3.41 7.43 8.35
CA THR A 111 -3.61 7.97 9.70
C THR A 111 -5.06 7.78 10.11
N PHE A 112 -5.30 6.93 11.09
CA PHE A 112 -6.57 6.78 11.76
C PHE A 112 -6.64 7.72 12.97
N ARG A 113 -7.76 8.41 13.13
CA ARG A 113 -8.00 9.31 14.27
C ARG A 113 -9.34 8.98 14.90
N ASP A 114 -9.32 8.74 16.20
CA ASP A 114 -10.51 8.63 17.02
C ASP A 114 -10.97 10.03 17.48
N SER A 115 -12.26 10.33 17.30
CA SER A 115 -12.89 11.57 17.75
C SER A 115 -13.19 11.59 19.26
N GLY A 116 -13.22 10.43 19.92
CA GLY A 116 -13.52 10.27 21.36
C GLY A 116 -12.31 10.38 22.29
N ASN A 117 -11.20 10.98 21.85
CA ASN A 117 -9.90 11.00 22.55
C ASN A 117 -9.18 9.65 22.64
N GLY A 118 -9.57 8.62 21.87
CA GLY A 118 -8.85 7.34 21.79
C GLY A 118 -7.48 7.39 21.09
N GLY A 119 -7.10 8.57 20.59
CA GLY A 119 -5.76 8.86 20.06
C GLY A 119 -5.62 8.68 18.55
N VAL A 120 -4.38 8.62 18.10
CA VAL A 120 -3.99 8.51 16.69
C VAL A 120 -3.29 7.19 16.49
N LYS A 121 -3.55 6.58 15.33
CA LYS A 121 -2.78 5.45 14.82
C LYS A 121 -2.29 5.77 13.42
N VAL A 122 -1.02 5.53 13.18
CA VAL A 122 -0.40 5.68 11.87
C VAL A 122 0.05 4.30 11.40
N VAL A 123 -0.29 3.98 10.16
CA VAL A 123 0.12 2.74 9.49
C VAL A 123 0.88 3.10 8.24
N HIS A 124 2.14 2.71 8.17
CA HIS A 124 2.98 2.85 6.98
C HIS A 124 2.93 1.56 6.19
N PHE A 125 2.81 1.65 4.87
CA PHE A 125 2.92 0.56 3.92
C PHE A 125 4.07 0.89 2.98
N ASP A 126 5.24 0.38 3.30
CA ASP A 126 6.48 0.78 2.68
C ASP A 126 6.90 -0.25 1.63
N THR A 127 7.33 0.25 0.46
CA THR A 127 8.04 -0.53 -0.54
C THR A 127 9.52 -0.14 -0.52
N GLU A 128 10.34 -1.08 -0.07
CA GLU A 128 11.79 -0.94 -0.01
C GLU A 128 12.46 -2.04 -0.83
N GLU A 129 13.73 -1.84 -1.19
CA GLU A 129 14.44 -2.87 -1.94
C GLU A 129 14.77 -4.10 -1.08
N GLY A 130 14.45 -4.05 0.22
CA GLY A 130 14.87 -4.99 1.27
C GLY A 130 16.35 -4.74 1.58
N GLY A 131 16.70 -4.60 2.86
CA GLY A 131 17.99 -4.02 3.28
C GLY A 131 19.18 -4.43 2.40
N TRP A 132 19.98 -3.44 2.01
CA TRP A 132 21.01 -3.59 0.99
C TRP A 132 22.37 -3.08 1.44
N ARG A 133 23.39 -3.57 0.72
CA ARG A 133 24.75 -3.05 0.70
C ARG A 133 24.81 -1.93 -0.33
N GLU A 134 24.94 -0.68 0.09
CA GLU A 134 25.20 0.45 -0.80
C GLU A 134 26.64 0.92 -0.66
N VAL A 135 27.25 1.37 -1.75
CA VAL A 135 28.58 2.02 -1.67
C VAL A 135 28.34 3.52 -1.51
N VAL A 136 28.52 4.02 -0.30
CA VAL A 136 28.49 5.46 0.02
C VAL A 136 29.92 5.90 0.22
N GLU A 137 30.38 6.88 -0.57
CA GLU A 137 31.73 7.43 -0.49
C GLU A 137 32.84 6.36 -0.60
N GLY A 138 32.64 5.37 -1.48
CA GLY A 138 33.59 4.28 -1.67
C GLY A 138 33.57 3.21 -0.57
N ARG A 139 32.65 3.29 0.40
CA ARG A 139 32.48 2.31 1.47
C ARG A 139 31.16 1.57 1.35
N THR A 140 31.21 0.24 1.43
CA THR A 140 30.00 -0.58 1.52
C THR A 140 29.34 -0.37 2.89
N VAL A 141 28.21 0.33 2.90
CA VAL A 141 27.33 0.49 4.04
C VAL A 141 26.27 -0.59 3.99
N GLU A 142 26.19 -1.40 5.03
CA GLU A 142 25.10 -2.34 5.23
C GLU A 142 23.95 -1.60 5.93
N ARG A 143 22.84 -1.38 5.22
CA ARG A 143 21.61 -0.86 5.81
C ARG A 143 20.87 -2.00 6.51
N ALA A 144 20.08 -1.66 7.52
CA ALA A 144 19.32 -2.64 8.28
C ALA A 144 18.45 -3.51 7.36
N ALA A 145 18.47 -4.82 7.60
CA ALA A 145 17.74 -5.82 6.83
C ALA A 145 16.24 -5.74 7.12
N HIS A 146 15.54 -4.84 6.42
CA HIS A 146 14.08 -4.75 6.46
C HIS A 146 13.49 -5.64 5.35
N PRO A 147 12.32 -6.26 5.57
CA PRO A 147 11.57 -6.88 4.50
C PRO A 147 11.29 -5.88 3.36
N PRO A 148 11.38 -6.29 2.08
CA PRO A 148 11.10 -5.43 0.92
C PRO A 148 9.69 -4.82 0.89
N PHE A 149 8.77 -5.41 1.64
CA PHE A 149 7.50 -4.80 1.98
C PHE A 149 7.24 -5.01 3.46
N HIS A 150 6.76 -3.98 4.14
CA HIS A 150 6.38 -4.12 5.53
C HIS A 150 5.32 -3.11 5.91
N SER A 151 4.63 -3.39 7.00
CA SER A 151 3.74 -2.44 7.64
C SER A 151 4.28 -2.04 9.01
N GLN A 152 4.44 -0.75 9.22
CA GLN A 152 4.82 -0.20 10.53
C GLN A 152 3.60 0.43 11.19
N PHE A 153 3.45 0.16 12.48
CA PHE A 153 2.33 0.66 13.28
C PHE A 153 2.86 1.56 14.39
N HIS A 154 2.28 2.75 14.50
CA HIS A 154 2.58 3.70 15.56
C HIS A 154 1.28 4.24 16.15
N GLY A 155 1.23 4.42 17.48
CA GLY A 155 0.12 5.10 18.16
C GLY A 155 -0.58 4.29 19.27
N ALA A 156 -1.64 4.87 19.83
CA ALA A 156 -2.32 4.36 21.03
C ALA A 156 -3.40 3.32 20.74
N MET A 157 -3.90 3.25 19.50
CA MET A 157 -4.96 2.30 19.11
C MET A 157 -4.35 0.94 18.70
N ASN A 158 -4.01 0.12 19.69
CA ASN A 158 -3.27 -1.15 19.52
C ASN A 158 -4.13 -2.37 19.15
N ASP A 159 -5.46 -2.26 19.07
CA ASP A 159 -6.38 -3.38 18.75
C ASP A 159 -6.34 -3.86 17.28
N ILE A 160 -5.42 -3.34 16.47
CA ILE A 160 -5.31 -3.64 15.03
C ILE A 160 -3.80 -3.85 14.73
N PRO A 161 -3.37 -5.06 14.32
CA PRO A 161 -3.70 -5.50 12.97
C PRO A 161 -4.18 -6.96 12.85
N ARG A 162 -5.29 -7.14 12.15
CA ARG A 162 -5.76 -8.44 11.62
C ARG A 162 -5.23 -8.73 10.20
N LEU A 163 -4.20 -8.01 9.75
CA LEU A 163 -3.78 -7.96 8.35
C LEU A 163 -2.60 -8.88 8.02
N PRO A 164 -2.56 -9.44 6.79
CA PRO A 164 -1.32 -9.91 6.18
C PRO A 164 -0.41 -8.72 5.80
N SER A 165 0.89 -8.85 6.03
CA SER A 165 1.94 -7.87 5.69
C SER A 165 2.10 -7.57 4.18
N LEU A 166 1.32 -8.22 3.32
CA LEU A 166 1.52 -8.29 1.86
C LEU A 166 0.74 -7.22 1.07
N ILE A 167 -0.04 -6.36 1.72
CA ILE A 167 -0.80 -5.30 1.04
C ILE A 167 0.11 -4.09 0.84
N VAL A 168 0.59 -3.88 -0.39
CA VAL A 168 1.52 -2.75 -0.68
C VAL A 168 1.15 -1.93 -1.91
N HIS A 169 0.25 -2.39 -2.79
CA HIS A 169 -0.17 -1.54 -3.90
C HIS A 169 -1.14 -0.47 -3.41
N PRO A 170 -1.04 0.79 -3.91
CA PRO A 170 -1.86 1.89 -3.40
C PRO A 170 -3.37 1.61 -3.42
N ILE A 171 -3.87 0.93 -4.45
CA ILE A 171 -5.29 0.55 -4.51
C ILE A 171 -5.69 -0.47 -3.44
N ASP A 172 -4.79 -1.40 -3.10
CA ASP A 172 -5.03 -2.41 -2.09
C ASP A 172 -5.00 -1.78 -0.70
N VAL A 173 -4.16 -0.76 -0.50
CA VAL A 173 -4.12 0.06 0.73
C VAL A 173 -5.40 0.91 0.88
N LEU A 174 -5.91 1.50 -0.22
CA LEU A 174 -7.21 2.21 -0.23
C LEU A 174 -8.37 1.27 0.13
N ASN A 175 -8.38 0.08 -0.46
CA ASN A 175 -9.39 -0.93 -0.14
C ASN A 175 -9.24 -1.47 1.27
N PHE A 176 -8.02 -1.61 1.78
CA PHE A 176 -7.79 -1.94 3.17
C PHE A 176 -8.39 -0.88 4.11
N ALA A 177 -8.14 0.41 3.85
CA ALA A 177 -8.66 1.48 4.70
C ALA A 177 -10.19 1.47 4.80
N VAL A 178 -10.89 1.26 3.68
CA VAL A 178 -12.36 1.17 3.70
C VAL A 178 -12.83 -0.08 4.44
N MET A 179 -12.15 -1.20 4.25
CA MET A 179 -12.45 -2.43 4.95
C MET A 179 -12.25 -2.26 6.45
N GLU A 180 -11.19 -1.60 6.88
CA GLU A 180 -10.87 -1.46 8.29
C GLU A 180 -11.77 -0.47 9.00
N LEU A 181 -12.05 0.67 8.35
CA LEU A 181 -12.88 1.72 8.95
C LEU A 181 -14.37 1.37 8.89
N HIS A 182 -14.84 0.79 7.79
CA HIS A 182 -16.26 0.58 7.50
C HIS A 182 -16.64 -0.91 7.42
N GLN A 183 -16.00 -1.81 8.18
CA GLN A 183 -16.12 -3.28 8.06
C GLN A 183 -17.55 -3.78 7.74
N LYS A 184 -18.51 -3.44 8.62
CA LYS A 184 -19.91 -3.88 8.52
C LYS A 184 -20.60 -3.33 7.27
N HIS A 185 -20.43 -2.04 7.00
CA HIS A 185 -21.12 -1.35 5.91
C HIS A 185 -20.50 -1.64 4.53
N TRP A 186 -19.17 -1.79 4.48
CA TRP A 186 -18.44 -2.19 3.28
C TRP A 186 -18.86 -3.59 2.85
N ARG A 187 -18.89 -4.55 3.79
CA ARG A 187 -19.35 -5.93 3.52
C ARG A 187 -20.75 -5.97 2.92
N LYS A 188 -21.72 -5.26 3.52
CA LYS A 188 -23.08 -5.17 2.97
C LYS A 188 -23.11 -4.50 1.60
N HIS A 189 -22.25 -3.50 1.38
CA HIS A 189 -22.21 -2.75 0.12
C HIS A 189 -21.68 -3.58 -1.04
N ILE A 190 -20.59 -4.32 -0.85
CA ILE A 190 -19.97 -5.13 -1.92
C ILE A 190 -20.89 -6.26 -2.40
N ASP A 191 -21.90 -6.65 -1.60
CA ASP A 191 -22.90 -7.63 -2.00
C ASP A 191 -23.98 -7.07 -2.95
N THR A 192 -24.10 -5.74 -3.05
CA THR A 192 -25.08 -5.08 -3.95
C THR A 192 -24.70 -5.24 -5.43
N ALA A 193 -25.70 -5.30 -6.31
CA ALA A 193 -25.48 -5.40 -7.76
C ALA A 193 -24.63 -4.25 -8.31
N LYS A 194 -24.90 -3.02 -7.85
CA LYS A 194 -24.15 -1.82 -8.26
C LYS A 194 -22.68 -1.92 -7.89
N ALA A 195 -22.36 -2.33 -6.65
CA ALA A 195 -20.98 -2.47 -6.21
C ALA A 195 -20.26 -3.60 -6.97
N LYS A 196 -20.92 -4.76 -7.14
CA LYS A 196 -20.39 -5.87 -7.94
C LYS A 196 -20.01 -5.45 -9.35
N THR A 197 -20.85 -4.66 -10.02
CA THR A 197 -20.55 -4.15 -11.36
C THR A 197 -19.36 -3.19 -11.35
N LEU A 198 -19.33 -2.22 -10.43
CA LEU A 198 -18.27 -1.21 -10.36
C LEU A 198 -16.90 -1.82 -9.99
N LEU A 199 -16.88 -2.79 -9.09
CA LEU A 199 -15.67 -3.38 -8.52
C LEU A 199 -15.29 -4.74 -9.12
N ARG A 200 -15.96 -5.19 -10.20
CA ARG A 200 -15.86 -6.56 -10.74
C ARG A 200 -14.43 -7.06 -10.99
N HIS A 201 -13.51 -6.17 -11.38
CA HIS A 201 -12.13 -6.54 -11.73
C HIS A 201 -11.18 -6.50 -10.53
N LEU A 202 -11.52 -5.74 -9.49
CA LEU A 202 -10.64 -5.48 -8.36
C LEU A 202 -10.22 -6.77 -7.63
N PRO A 203 -11.12 -7.71 -7.28
CA PRO A 203 -10.71 -8.94 -6.60
C PRO A 203 -9.77 -9.82 -7.42
N LYS A 204 -10.00 -9.93 -8.74
CA LYS A 204 -9.14 -10.73 -9.63
C LYS A 204 -7.75 -10.12 -9.71
N ARG A 205 -7.65 -8.81 -9.95
CA ARG A 205 -6.38 -8.09 -10.08
C ARG A 205 -5.63 -8.01 -8.74
N GLN A 206 -6.32 -7.86 -7.63
CA GLN A 206 -5.71 -7.95 -6.29
C GLN A 206 -5.09 -9.33 -6.05
N ARG A 207 -5.79 -10.41 -6.42
CA ARG A 207 -5.23 -11.78 -6.34
C ARG A 207 -3.98 -11.95 -7.20
N GLU A 208 -3.96 -11.40 -8.41
CA GLU A 208 -2.79 -11.42 -9.29
C GLU A 208 -1.60 -10.68 -8.66
N ARG A 209 -1.84 -9.50 -8.07
CA ARG A 209 -0.81 -8.73 -7.36
C ARG A 209 -0.26 -9.47 -6.14
N LEU A 210 -1.12 -10.02 -5.31
CA LEU A 210 -0.71 -10.82 -4.14
C LEU A 210 0.11 -12.05 -4.55
N ARG A 211 -0.28 -12.77 -5.61
CA ARG A 211 0.50 -13.89 -6.14
C ARG A 211 1.88 -13.47 -6.63
N ALA A 212 1.98 -12.32 -7.31
CA ALA A 212 3.26 -11.80 -7.76
C ALA A 212 4.18 -11.46 -6.57
N ILE A 213 3.65 -10.86 -5.52
CA ILE A 213 4.39 -10.57 -4.27
C ILE A 213 4.86 -11.88 -3.62
N LEU A 214 3.98 -12.87 -3.49
CA LEU A 214 4.32 -14.17 -2.90
C LEU A 214 5.40 -14.90 -3.70
N HIS A 215 5.30 -14.93 -5.03
CA HIS A 215 6.33 -15.53 -5.89
C HIS A 215 7.69 -14.83 -5.73
N GLN A 216 7.68 -13.51 -5.62
CA GLN A 216 8.89 -12.73 -5.43
C GLN A 216 9.49 -12.93 -4.03
N TRP A 217 8.63 -13.10 -3.02
CA TRP A 217 9.02 -13.43 -1.66
C TRP A 217 9.65 -14.81 -1.57
N ASP A 218 9.05 -15.82 -2.20
CA ASP A 218 9.58 -17.19 -2.28
C ASP A 218 11.00 -17.20 -2.86
N ALA A 219 11.23 -16.46 -3.96
CA ALA A 219 12.56 -16.30 -4.54
C ALA A 219 13.57 -15.64 -3.60
N THR A 220 13.12 -14.80 -2.66
CA THR A 220 14.00 -14.11 -1.70
C THR A 220 14.31 -14.98 -0.49
N VAL A 221 13.30 -15.68 0.02
CA VAL A 221 13.44 -16.66 1.11
C VAL A 221 14.28 -17.85 0.65
N GLY A 222 14.15 -18.28 -0.60
CA GLY A 222 14.99 -19.34 -1.17
C GLY A 222 16.49 -18.99 -1.22
N LEU A 223 16.85 -17.70 -1.16
CA LEU A 223 18.24 -17.23 -1.10
C LEU A 223 18.68 -17.08 0.35
N THR A 224 19.32 -18.12 0.88
CA THR A 224 19.75 -18.31 2.28
C THR A 224 20.68 -17.23 2.87
N TYR A 225 21.05 -16.20 2.11
CA TYR A 225 21.98 -15.15 2.49
C TYR A 225 21.41 -13.74 2.50
N THR A 226 20.16 -13.54 2.10
CA THR A 226 19.58 -12.19 1.98
C THR A 226 18.54 -11.88 3.05
N HIS A 227 17.92 -12.89 3.66
CA HIS A 227 16.83 -12.71 4.60
C HIS A 227 17.28 -12.95 6.06
N ALA A 228 17.09 -11.95 6.93
CA ALA A 228 17.58 -11.97 8.33
C ALA A 228 17.13 -13.22 9.12
N LEU A 229 15.84 -13.60 9.02
CA LEU A 229 15.34 -14.81 9.71
C LEU A 229 15.94 -16.12 9.20
N ILE A 230 16.37 -16.17 7.94
CA ILE A 230 16.97 -17.36 7.32
C ILE A 230 18.47 -17.39 7.59
N ALA A 231 19.10 -16.21 7.63
CA ALA A 231 20.48 -16.08 8.10
C ALA A 231 20.64 -16.58 9.55
N MET A 232 19.61 -16.45 10.40
CA MET A 232 19.60 -17.02 11.77
C MET A 232 19.50 -18.55 11.82
N GLN A 233 19.06 -19.22 10.74
CA GLN A 233 19.05 -20.69 10.68
C GLN A 233 20.45 -21.27 10.41
N ARG A 234 21.44 -20.42 10.15
CA ARG A 234 22.83 -20.86 10.02
C ARG A 234 23.32 -21.36 11.38
N PRO A 235 24.18 -22.40 11.40
CA PRO A 235 24.90 -22.73 12.61
C PRO A 235 25.59 -21.47 13.12
N PHE A 236 25.34 -21.08 14.37
CA PHE A 236 26.11 -20.01 14.99
C PHE A 236 27.59 -20.38 14.80
N PRO A 237 28.43 -19.49 14.23
CA PRO A 237 29.87 -19.70 14.30
C PRO A 237 30.22 -19.90 15.78
N LYS A 238 31.14 -20.82 16.06
CA LYS A 238 31.63 -21.06 17.43
C LYS A 238 31.87 -19.68 18.10
N PRO A 239 31.48 -19.50 19.36
CA PRO A 239 31.72 -18.25 20.07
C PRO A 239 33.18 -17.82 19.85
N LEU A 240 33.38 -16.53 19.58
CA LEU A 240 34.72 -15.97 19.58
C LEU A 240 35.35 -16.31 20.93
N GLU A 241 36.39 -17.15 20.92
CA GLU A 241 37.22 -17.37 22.09
C GLU A 241 37.84 -16.03 22.44
N LEU A 242 37.45 -15.49 23.60
CA LEU A 242 37.93 -14.23 24.16
C LEU A 242 39.39 -14.34 24.58
#